data_AF-A0A7G7MHJ4-F1
#
_entry.id   AF-A0A7G7MHJ4-F1
#
_cell.length_a   1.000
_cell.length_b   1.000
_cell.length_c   1.000
_cell.angle_alpha   90.00
_cell.angle_beta   90.00
_cell.angle_gamma   90.00
#
_symmetry.space_group_name_H-M   'P 1'
#
loop_
_entity.id
_entity.type
_entity.pdbx_description
1 polymer ?
#
loop_
_entity_poly.entity_id
_entity_poly.type
_entity_poly.pdbx_seq_one_letter_code
_entity_poly.pdbx_strand_id
1 'polypeptide(L)'
;MDVHVGNPVVRGALTLFPVFNGVAVADAGYALGGVLVAERADAVVGELLVHNGGERAALVLEGELLAGGRQDRVAARSVLVEPGATVALPVRCVEQARWSGAGVHSRDGRRAPLAVRTAKGQREVWERVAVYGDGDSLFDTVRHLDDAASALVSGLSPLPFQSGVLVGIAGRPVLLEVFDAPSTLAAVWDGLLHAAALDALGRRPVPTLGRHARRFVRDLGPRVSVLRWHGRDVHTVAINEWAA
;
A
#
# COMPACT_ATOMS: atom_id res chain seq x y z
N MET A 1 -6.90 -17.20 8.07
CA MET A 1 -6.44 -17.15 6.66
C MET A 1 -5.50 -18.32 6.45
N ASP A 2 -5.72 -19.13 5.41
CA ASP A 2 -4.83 -20.22 5.04
C ASP A 2 -3.82 -19.74 3.99
N VAL A 3 -2.58 -19.50 4.43
CA VAL A 3 -1.50 -19.00 3.59
C VAL A 3 -0.19 -19.72 3.91
N HIS A 4 0.61 -19.92 2.87
CA HIS A 4 1.97 -20.43 2.98
C HIS A 4 2.98 -19.30 2.89
N VAL A 5 3.86 -19.19 3.90
CA VAL A 5 5.01 -18.28 3.90
C VAL A 5 6.24 -19.03 3.39
N GLY A 6 6.77 -18.61 2.24
CA GLY A 6 7.94 -19.20 1.61
C GLY A 6 9.28 -18.70 2.18
N ASN A 7 10.38 -19.03 1.50
CA ASN A 7 11.73 -18.63 1.91
C ASN A 7 11.99 -17.15 1.62
N PRO A 8 12.61 -16.41 2.56
CA PRO A 8 12.79 -14.98 2.39
C PRO A 8 13.92 -14.62 1.44
N VAL A 9 13.81 -13.44 0.84
CA VAL A 9 14.93 -12.67 0.29
C VAL A 9 15.29 -11.56 1.27
N VAL A 10 16.58 -11.36 1.52
CA VAL A 10 17.11 -10.33 2.44
C VAL A 10 17.92 -9.29 1.66
N ARG A 11 17.69 -8.01 1.96
CA ARG A 11 18.42 -6.85 1.44
C ARG A 11 18.59 -5.82 2.56
N GLY A 12 19.77 -5.74 3.16
CA GLY A 12 20.01 -4.84 4.30
C GLY A 12 19.04 -5.12 5.46
N ALA A 13 18.25 -4.12 5.86
CA ALA A 13 17.22 -4.27 6.89
C ALA A 13 15.90 -4.86 6.37
N LEU A 14 15.71 -4.96 5.05
CA LEU A 14 14.50 -5.46 4.41
C LEU A 14 14.56 -6.99 4.28
N THR A 15 13.49 -7.66 4.69
CA THR A 15 13.26 -9.10 4.50
C THR A 15 11.91 -9.31 3.85
N LEU A 16 11.87 -9.92 2.67
CA LEU A 16 10.63 -10.19 1.93
C LEU A 16 10.37 -11.68 1.91
N PHE A 17 9.22 -12.10 2.39
CA PHE A 17 8.76 -13.48 2.31
C PHE A 17 7.66 -13.58 1.25
N PRO A 18 7.79 -14.43 0.23
CA PRO A 18 6.71 -14.69 -0.70
C PRO A 18 5.56 -15.39 0.04
N VAL A 19 4.34 -14.96 -0.23
CA VAL A 19 3.13 -15.55 0.35
C VAL A 19 2.28 -16.14 -0.77
N PHE A 20 1.80 -17.36 -0.54
CA PHE A 20 0.93 -18.10 -1.43
C PHE A 20 -0.37 -18.40 -0.70
N ASN A 21 -1.52 -18.22 -1.36
CA ASN A 21 -2.81 -18.62 -0.82
C ASN A 21 -3.43 -19.69 -1.73
N GLY A 22 -4.13 -20.66 -1.13
CA GLY A 22 -4.73 -21.79 -1.86
C GLY A 22 -6.02 -21.44 -2.61
N VAL A 23 -6.45 -20.17 -2.54
CA VAL A 23 -7.71 -19.68 -3.11
C VAL A 23 -7.48 -18.67 -4.25
N ALA A 24 -6.24 -18.59 -4.74
CA ALA A 24 -5.85 -17.63 -5.74
C ALA A 24 -6.53 -17.94 -7.08
N VAL A 25 -7.14 -16.92 -7.68
CA VAL A 25 -7.80 -17.00 -8.98
C VAL A 25 -6.86 -16.62 -10.11
N ALA A 26 -7.10 -17.17 -11.30
CA ALA A 26 -6.33 -16.84 -12.50
C ALA A 26 -6.68 -15.45 -13.05
N ASP A 27 -7.97 -15.10 -13.03
CA ASP A 27 -8.47 -13.78 -13.41
C ASP A 27 -9.11 -13.09 -12.20
N ALA A 28 -8.58 -11.91 -11.88
CA ALA A 28 -9.06 -11.11 -10.77
C ALA A 28 -10.51 -10.61 -11.01
N GLY A 29 -10.87 -10.35 -12.28
CA GLY A 29 -12.18 -9.79 -12.66
C GLY A 29 -12.31 -8.29 -12.39
N TYR A 30 -11.25 -7.62 -11.96
CA TYR A 30 -11.19 -6.18 -11.74
C TYR A 30 -9.92 -5.57 -12.35
N ALA A 31 -9.90 -4.25 -12.50
CA ALA A 31 -8.75 -3.46 -12.93
C ALA A 31 -8.14 -2.70 -11.75
N LEU A 32 -6.85 -2.38 -11.82
CA LEU A 32 -6.20 -1.48 -10.85
C LEU A 32 -6.24 -0.02 -11.29
N GLY A 33 -6.62 0.27 -12.53
CA GLY A 33 -6.68 1.62 -13.12
C GLY A 33 -8.03 1.91 -13.76
N GLY A 34 -8.12 3.00 -14.53
CA GLY A 34 -9.32 3.34 -15.30
C GLY A 34 -10.43 4.03 -14.52
N VAL A 35 -10.11 4.60 -13.35
CA VAL A 35 -11.04 5.41 -12.55
C VAL A 35 -10.59 6.86 -12.52
N LEU A 36 -11.56 7.77 -12.45
CA LEU A 36 -11.34 9.17 -12.15
C LEU A 36 -11.38 9.37 -10.63
N VAL A 37 -10.31 9.93 -10.07
CA VAL A 37 -10.27 10.32 -8.66
C VAL A 37 -10.31 11.84 -8.57
N ALA A 38 -11.30 12.37 -7.87
CA ALA A 38 -11.58 13.81 -7.85
C ALA A 38 -11.99 14.33 -6.47
N GLU A 39 -11.79 15.63 -6.27
CA GLU A 39 -12.34 16.38 -5.15
C GLU A 39 -13.88 16.38 -5.21
N ARG A 40 -14.52 16.42 -4.04
CA ARG A 40 -15.95 16.69 -3.95
C ARG A 40 -16.26 18.14 -4.38
N ALA A 41 -17.51 18.37 -4.79
CA ALA A 41 -18.01 19.74 -5.03
C ALA A 41 -17.88 20.60 -3.76
N ASP A 42 -18.21 20.02 -2.61
CA ASP A 42 -17.95 20.54 -1.27
C ASP A 42 -16.65 19.95 -0.71
N ALA A 43 -15.52 20.22 -1.36
CA ALA A 43 -14.23 19.61 -1.06
C ALA A 43 -13.90 19.56 0.44
N VAL A 44 -13.68 18.35 0.96
CA VAL A 44 -13.26 18.07 2.33
C VAL A 44 -11.95 17.29 2.32
N VAL A 45 -11.08 17.55 3.30
CA VAL A 45 -9.72 16.98 3.33
C VAL A 45 -9.72 15.44 3.37
N GLY A 46 -10.66 14.84 4.11
CA GLY A 46 -10.66 13.41 4.42
C GLY A 46 -11.35 12.51 3.41
N GLU A 47 -11.89 13.05 2.30
CA GLU A 47 -12.67 12.27 1.35
C GLU A 47 -12.48 12.75 -0.09
N LEU A 48 -12.27 11.81 -1.00
CA LEU A 48 -12.32 12.00 -2.44
C LEU A 48 -13.45 11.16 -3.05
N LEU A 49 -13.84 11.47 -4.28
CA LEU A 49 -14.74 10.65 -5.08
C LEU A 49 -13.94 9.83 -6.08
N VAL A 50 -14.27 8.54 -6.17
CA VAL A 50 -13.73 7.64 -7.20
C VAL A 50 -14.88 7.26 -8.12
N HIS A 51 -14.81 7.70 -9.37
CA HIS A 51 -15.76 7.36 -10.42
C HIS A 51 -15.17 6.32 -11.36
N ASN A 52 -15.87 5.20 -11.54
CA ASN A 52 -15.51 4.17 -12.50
C ASN A 52 -16.37 4.29 -13.76
N GLY A 53 -15.82 4.91 -14.81
CA GLY A 53 -16.47 4.99 -16.12
C GLY A 53 -16.19 3.79 -17.05
N GLY A 54 -15.44 2.79 -16.57
CA GLY A 54 -15.08 1.60 -17.33
C GLY A 54 -16.08 0.46 -17.22
N GLU A 55 -15.78 -0.65 -17.91
CA GLU A 55 -16.64 -1.84 -17.99
C GLU A 55 -16.33 -2.91 -16.93
N ARG A 56 -15.20 -2.78 -16.23
CA ARG A 56 -14.79 -3.69 -15.15
C ARG A 56 -14.78 -2.96 -13.83
N ALA A 57 -15.05 -3.68 -12.74
CA ALA A 57 -14.81 -3.17 -11.40
C ALA A 57 -13.36 -2.68 -11.26
N ALA A 58 -13.14 -1.65 -10.46
CA ALA A 58 -11.83 -1.05 -10.27
C ALA A 58 -11.42 -1.03 -8.80
N LEU A 59 -10.22 -1.53 -8.51
CA LEU A 59 -9.65 -1.59 -7.17
C LEU A 59 -8.72 -0.40 -6.94
N VAL A 60 -9.02 0.36 -5.87
CA VAL A 60 -8.13 1.37 -5.29
C VAL A 60 -7.65 0.84 -3.95
N LEU A 61 -6.33 0.89 -3.70
CA LEU A 61 -5.72 0.21 -2.56
C LEU A 61 -5.49 1.14 -1.38
N GLU A 62 -5.67 0.62 -0.17
CA GLU A 62 -5.17 1.25 1.05
C GLU A 62 -3.68 1.55 0.92
N GLY A 63 -3.27 2.77 1.27
CA GLY A 63 -1.89 3.22 1.16
C GLY A 63 -1.49 3.61 -0.25
N GLU A 64 -2.38 3.60 -1.24
CA GLU A 64 -2.09 4.17 -2.55
C GLU A 64 -1.97 5.69 -2.48
N LEU A 65 -0.91 6.24 -3.10
CA LEU A 65 -0.69 7.67 -3.19
C LEU A 65 -1.43 8.27 -4.38
N LEU A 66 -2.10 9.38 -4.13
CA LEU A 66 -2.93 10.11 -5.09
C LEU A 66 -2.35 11.52 -5.19
N ALA A 67 -1.73 11.84 -6.32
CA ALA A 67 -1.01 13.10 -6.50
C ALA A 67 -1.88 14.16 -7.17
N GLY A 68 -1.65 15.43 -6.88
CA GLY A 68 -2.38 16.55 -7.46
C GLY A 68 -3.58 16.96 -6.61
N GLY A 69 -4.75 17.17 -7.23
CA GLY A 69 -5.91 17.65 -6.49
C GLY A 69 -5.72 19.03 -5.86
N ARG A 70 -6.47 19.29 -4.78
CA ARG A 70 -6.19 20.43 -3.88
C ARG A 70 -4.98 20.18 -2.99
N GLN A 71 -4.66 18.91 -2.73
CA GLN A 71 -3.58 18.41 -1.90
C GLN A 71 -3.34 16.94 -2.24
N ASP A 72 -2.10 16.49 -2.09
CA ASP A 72 -1.77 15.09 -2.22
C ASP A 72 -2.40 14.24 -1.10
N ARG A 73 -2.86 13.05 -1.48
CA ARG A 73 -3.57 12.14 -0.59
C ARG A 73 -2.95 10.75 -0.55
N VAL A 74 -3.23 10.05 0.54
CA VAL A 74 -3.11 8.60 0.63
C VAL A 74 -4.48 7.99 0.88
N ALA A 75 -4.84 6.94 0.13
CA ALA A 75 -6.06 6.18 0.37
C ALA A 75 -6.01 5.50 1.76
N ALA A 76 -7.02 5.74 2.60
CA ALA A 76 -7.03 5.24 3.97
C ALA A 76 -7.65 3.84 4.12
N ARG A 77 -8.31 3.34 3.07
CA ARG A 77 -8.82 1.96 2.95
C ARG A 77 -8.86 1.55 1.49
N SER A 78 -8.83 0.24 1.23
CA SER A 78 -9.12 -0.25 -0.11
C SER A 78 -10.62 -0.16 -0.41
N VAL A 79 -10.95 0.17 -1.65
CA VAL A 79 -12.32 0.13 -2.17
C VAL A 79 -12.33 -0.54 -3.54
N LEU A 80 -13.41 -1.26 -3.84
CA LEU A 80 -13.70 -1.76 -5.18
C LEU A 80 -14.93 -1.02 -5.70
N VAL A 81 -14.79 -0.41 -6.87
CA VAL A 81 -15.79 0.48 -7.47
C VAL A 81 -16.37 -0.21 -8.69
N GLU A 82 -17.65 -0.53 -8.66
CA GLU A 82 -18.36 -1.20 -9.77
C GLU A 82 -18.41 -0.32 -11.03
N PRO A 83 -18.56 -0.90 -12.23
CA PRO A 83 -18.80 -0.17 -13.47
C PRO A 83 -19.93 0.86 -13.33
N GLY A 84 -19.68 2.09 -13.77
CA GLY A 84 -20.62 3.22 -13.69
C GLY A 84 -20.82 3.81 -12.29
N ALA A 85 -20.27 3.20 -11.24
CA ALA A 85 -20.46 3.66 -9.88
C ALA A 85 -19.53 4.81 -9.52
N THR A 86 -19.95 5.60 -8.52
CA THR A 86 -19.11 6.58 -7.84
C THR A 86 -19.14 6.29 -6.35
N VAL A 87 -17.96 6.16 -5.74
CA VAL A 87 -17.81 5.81 -4.33
C VAL A 87 -16.95 6.85 -3.62
N ALA A 88 -17.34 7.17 -2.38
CA ALA A 88 -16.52 7.95 -1.47
C ALA A 88 -15.30 7.13 -0.99
N LEU A 89 -14.10 7.65 -1.29
CA LEU A 89 -12.82 7.12 -0.84
C LEU A 89 -12.32 7.95 0.35
N PRO A 90 -12.26 7.38 1.56
CA PRO A 90 -11.59 8.03 2.66
C PRO A 90 -10.10 8.11 2.37
N VAL A 91 -9.56 9.28 2.63
CA VAL A 91 -8.16 9.59 2.41
C VAL A 91 -7.57 10.29 3.62
N ARG A 92 -6.24 10.38 3.66
CA ARG A 92 -5.53 11.29 4.54
C ARG A 92 -4.66 12.21 3.72
N CYS A 93 -4.48 13.43 4.20
CA CYS A 93 -3.60 14.38 3.56
C CYS A 93 -2.13 14.03 3.83
N VAL A 94 -1.31 13.97 2.79
CA VAL A 94 0.14 13.79 2.90
C VAL A 94 0.91 15.06 2.51
N GLU A 95 0.21 16.20 2.49
CA GLU A 95 0.76 17.51 2.12
C GLU A 95 0.20 18.63 3.02
N GLN A 96 1.03 19.34 3.76
CA GLN A 96 0.52 20.20 4.84
C GLN A 96 0.02 21.58 4.37
N ALA A 97 0.65 22.15 3.34
CA ALA A 97 0.56 23.60 3.07
C ALA A 97 -0.28 24.00 1.84
N ARG A 98 -0.52 23.10 0.89
CA ARG A 98 -1.30 23.40 -0.31
C ARG A 98 -2.80 23.26 -0.02
N TRP A 99 -3.66 24.10 -0.59
CA TRP A 99 -5.11 23.85 -0.67
C TRP A 99 -5.65 24.49 -1.94
N SER A 100 -5.03 24.12 -3.06
CA SER A 100 -5.22 24.71 -4.37
C SER A 100 -4.78 23.72 -5.44
N GLY A 101 -5.28 23.90 -6.66
CA GLY A 101 -5.01 22.99 -7.77
C GLY A 101 -6.29 22.53 -8.45
N ALA A 102 -6.11 21.69 -9.46
CA ALA A 102 -7.22 21.04 -10.16
C ALA A 102 -7.97 20.09 -9.22
N GLY A 103 -9.24 19.82 -9.49
CA GLY A 103 -10.04 18.92 -8.67
C GLY A 103 -9.80 17.43 -8.94
N VAL A 104 -8.67 17.03 -9.53
CA VAL A 104 -8.41 15.66 -10.02
C VAL A 104 -7.05 15.17 -9.55
N HIS A 105 -6.96 13.87 -9.25
CA HIS A 105 -5.77 13.21 -8.73
C HIS A 105 -5.24 12.15 -9.70
N SER A 106 -3.91 12.05 -9.84
CA SER A 106 -3.24 10.97 -10.58
C SER A 106 -3.00 9.74 -9.69
N ARG A 107 -2.93 8.57 -10.35
CA ARG A 107 -2.70 7.27 -9.72
C ARG A 107 -1.55 6.58 -10.44
N ASP A 108 -0.35 6.77 -9.93
CA ASP A 108 0.88 6.31 -10.61
C ASP A 108 1.40 4.98 -10.02
N GLY A 109 0.56 4.26 -9.27
CA GLY A 109 0.90 2.99 -8.62
C GLY A 109 1.83 3.11 -7.41
N ARG A 110 2.23 4.33 -7.03
CA ARG A 110 3.05 4.57 -5.82
C ARG A 110 2.26 4.22 -4.55
N ARG A 111 2.96 3.66 -3.58
CA ARG A 111 2.41 3.35 -2.24
C ARG A 111 3.10 4.21 -1.19
N ALA A 112 2.34 4.61 -0.18
CA ALA A 112 2.86 5.30 0.97
C ALA A 112 3.67 4.33 1.85
N PRO A 113 4.77 4.80 2.46
CA PRO A 113 5.48 4.04 3.49
C PRO A 113 4.54 3.56 4.60
N LEU A 114 4.89 2.44 5.22
CA LEU A 114 4.07 1.80 6.23
C LEU A 114 3.87 2.69 7.45
N ALA A 115 4.90 3.44 7.84
CA ALA A 115 4.78 4.40 8.92
C ALA A 115 3.58 5.33 8.65
N VAL A 116 3.53 5.98 7.47
CA VAL A 116 2.43 6.88 7.07
C VAL A 116 1.06 6.18 7.09
N ARG A 117 0.99 4.93 6.62
CA ARG A 117 -0.26 4.14 6.59
C ARG A 117 -0.82 3.88 7.99
N THR A 118 0.04 3.64 8.98
CA THR A 118 -0.36 3.33 10.37
C THR A 118 -0.79 4.53 11.21
N ALA A 119 -0.69 5.75 10.69
CA ALA A 119 -1.11 6.94 11.42
C ALA A 119 -2.58 6.86 11.85
N LYS A 120 -2.90 7.33 13.06
CA LYS A 120 -4.29 7.29 13.58
C LYS A 120 -5.07 8.55 13.26
N GLY A 121 -4.39 9.62 12.86
CA GLY A 121 -5.01 10.90 12.51
C GLY A 121 -4.13 11.78 11.64
N GLN A 122 -4.72 12.89 11.19
CA GLN A 122 -4.10 13.79 10.20
C GLN A 122 -2.77 14.40 10.67
N ARG A 123 -2.70 14.86 11.92
CA ARG A 123 -1.46 15.43 12.49
C ARG A 123 -0.32 14.40 12.49
N GLU A 124 -0.64 13.17 12.88
CA GLU A 124 0.32 12.07 12.99
C GLU A 124 0.80 11.58 11.61
N VAL A 125 0.02 11.82 10.53
CA VAL A 125 0.49 11.61 9.15
C VAL A 125 1.62 12.58 8.84
N TRP A 126 1.43 13.87 9.09
CA TRP A 126 2.45 14.89 8.80
C TRP A 126 3.73 14.68 9.62
N GLU A 127 3.59 14.32 10.90
CA GLU A 127 4.73 13.96 11.74
C GLU A 127 5.56 12.80 11.16
N ARG A 128 4.89 11.82 10.55
CA ARG A 128 5.58 10.70 9.90
C ARG A 128 6.13 11.04 8.53
N VAL A 129 5.46 11.89 7.75
CA VAL A 129 5.99 12.38 6.48
C VAL A 129 7.34 13.08 6.71
N ALA A 130 7.42 13.94 7.72
CA ALA A 130 8.65 14.67 8.07
C ALA A 130 9.86 13.77 8.44
N VAL A 131 9.64 12.49 8.77
CA VAL A 131 10.75 11.55 9.05
C VAL A 131 11.56 11.24 7.79
N TYR A 132 10.94 11.31 6.61
CA TYR A 132 11.62 10.99 5.36
C TYR A 132 12.47 12.15 4.83
N GLY A 133 12.37 13.35 5.40
CA GLY A 133 13.13 14.53 5.01
C GLY A 133 12.32 15.83 5.09
N ASP A 134 12.86 16.88 4.48
CA ASP A 134 12.20 18.18 4.38
C ASP A 134 11.35 18.27 3.10
N GLY A 135 10.13 18.77 3.23
CA GLY A 135 9.22 18.96 2.11
C GLY A 135 7.78 19.28 2.56
N ASP A 136 7.01 19.90 1.67
CA ASP A 136 5.60 20.24 1.95
C ASP A 136 4.67 19.03 1.71
N SER A 137 5.10 18.08 0.87
CA SER A 137 4.39 16.84 0.53
C SER A 137 5.26 15.60 0.76
N LEU A 138 4.62 14.44 0.98
CA LEU A 138 5.33 13.16 1.01
C LEU A 138 6.06 12.87 -0.31
N PHE A 139 5.50 13.27 -1.45
CA PHE A 139 6.11 13.07 -2.76
C PHE A 139 7.46 13.79 -2.88
N ASP A 140 7.52 15.04 -2.41
CA ASP A 140 8.76 15.82 -2.40
C ASP A 140 9.77 15.25 -1.40
N THR A 141 9.26 14.89 -0.23
CA THR A 141 10.07 14.44 0.89
C THR A 141 10.87 13.18 0.54
N VAL A 142 10.23 12.20 -0.11
CA VAL A 142 10.91 10.93 -0.45
C VAL A 142 11.78 11.01 -1.70
N ARG A 143 11.72 12.11 -2.46
CA ARG A 143 12.39 12.22 -3.78
C ARG A 143 13.89 11.97 -3.73
N HIS A 144 14.57 12.39 -2.66
CA HIS A 144 16.01 12.17 -2.50
C HIS A 144 16.36 10.74 -2.03
N LEU A 145 15.36 9.99 -1.57
CA LEU A 145 15.47 8.59 -1.16
C LEU A 145 15.07 7.61 -2.28
N ASP A 146 14.37 8.08 -3.31
CA ASP A 146 13.81 7.24 -4.38
C ASP A 146 14.88 6.38 -5.07
N ASP A 147 16.06 6.93 -5.37
CA ASP A 147 17.16 6.17 -5.98
C ASP A 147 17.68 5.06 -5.05
N ALA A 148 17.86 5.38 -3.76
CA ALA A 148 18.34 4.42 -2.77
C ALA A 148 17.30 3.32 -2.49
N ALA A 149 16.02 3.69 -2.40
CA ALA A 149 14.91 2.77 -2.23
C ALA A 149 14.79 1.83 -3.44
N SER A 150 14.81 2.38 -4.66
CA SER A 150 14.77 1.63 -5.91
C SER A 150 15.96 0.68 -6.04
N ALA A 151 17.17 1.13 -5.69
CA ALA A 151 18.36 0.30 -5.69
C ALA A 151 18.24 -0.89 -4.71
N LEU A 152 17.63 -0.69 -3.54
CA LEU A 152 17.46 -1.74 -2.52
C LEU A 152 16.58 -2.91 -3.02
N VAL A 153 15.59 -2.62 -3.85
CA VAL A 153 14.62 -3.61 -4.35
C VAL A 153 14.82 -3.99 -5.82
N SER A 154 15.86 -3.46 -6.46
CA SER A 154 16.19 -3.72 -7.86
C SER A 154 16.36 -5.23 -8.13
N GLY A 155 15.76 -5.68 -9.25
CA GLY A 155 15.83 -7.06 -9.71
C GLY A 155 14.96 -8.05 -8.92
N LEU A 156 14.16 -7.58 -7.96
CA LEU A 156 13.19 -8.42 -7.26
C LEU A 156 11.88 -8.49 -8.06
N SER A 157 11.32 -9.68 -8.20
CA SER A 157 10.03 -9.92 -8.84
C SER A 157 9.22 -10.95 -8.04
N PRO A 158 7.88 -10.95 -8.16
CA PRO A 158 7.08 -12.01 -7.57
C PRO A 158 7.44 -13.37 -8.18
N LEU A 159 7.42 -14.42 -7.36
CA LEU A 159 7.56 -15.78 -7.83
C LEU A 159 6.29 -16.24 -8.58
N PRO A 160 6.38 -17.27 -9.44
CA PRO A 160 5.19 -17.89 -10.04
C PRO A 160 4.15 -18.26 -8.98
N PHE A 161 2.89 -17.88 -9.22
CA PHE A 161 1.75 -18.11 -8.32
C PHE A 161 1.82 -17.39 -6.96
N GLN A 162 2.83 -16.55 -6.72
CA GLN A 162 2.87 -15.72 -5.53
C GLN A 162 1.70 -14.74 -5.56
N SER A 163 0.90 -14.73 -4.50
CA SER A 163 -0.30 -13.90 -4.40
C SER A 163 -0.25 -12.93 -3.22
N GLY A 164 0.81 -12.96 -2.42
CA GLY A 164 1.07 -11.93 -1.43
C GLY A 164 2.55 -11.80 -1.09
N VAL A 165 2.82 -10.90 -0.16
CA VAL A 165 4.15 -10.68 0.41
C VAL A 165 4.03 -10.35 1.89
N LEU A 166 4.92 -10.94 2.69
CA LEU A 166 5.16 -10.50 4.05
C LEU A 166 6.48 -9.75 4.09
N VAL A 167 6.43 -8.53 4.59
CA VAL A 167 7.59 -7.65 4.74
C VAL A 167 8.02 -7.67 6.19
N GLY A 168 9.32 -7.84 6.41
CA GLY A 168 9.98 -7.61 7.67
C GLY A 168 11.04 -6.52 7.53
N ILE A 169 11.16 -5.68 8.56
CA ILE A 169 12.14 -4.60 8.63
C ILE A 169 12.87 -4.71 9.96
N ALA A 170 14.20 -4.70 9.91
CA ALA A 170 15.09 -4.73 11.08
C ALA A 170 14.71 -5.82 12.12
N GLY A 171 14.48 -7.04 11.63
CA GLY A 171 14.18 -8.22 12.45
C GLY A 171 12.72 -8.42 12.81
N ARG A 172 11.83 -7.51 12.42
CA ARG A 172 10.41 -7.50 12.80
C ARG A 172 9.50 -7.66 11.58
N PRO A 173 8.51 -8.57 11.60
CA PRO A 173 7.41 -8.55 10.64
C PRO A 173 6.61 -7.25 10.80
N VAL A 174 6.41 -6.53 9.69
CA VAL A 174 5.76 -5.22 9.67
C VAL A 174 4.48 -5.21 8.83
N LEU A 175 4.43 -5.94 7.72
CA LEU A 175 3.31 -5.95 6.79
C LEU A 175 3.08 -7.36 6.26
N LEU A 176 1.82 -7.75 6.16
CA LEU A 176 1.34 -8.84 5.31
C LEU A 176 0.35 -8.22 4.33
N GLU A 177 0.57 -8.40 3.03
CA GLU A 177 -0.37 -7.96 1.99
C GLU A 177 -0.61 -9.11 1.02
N VAL A 178 -1.87 -9.53 0.87
CA VAL A 178 -2.30 -10.71 0.10
C VAL A 178 -3.45 -10.31 -0.82
N PHE A 179 -3.36 -10.76 -2.07
CA PHE A 179 -4.35 -10.54 -3.12
C PHE A 179 -5.00 -11.87 -3.53
N ASP A 180 -6.20 -11.79 -4.08
CA ASP A 180 -6.90 -12.96 -4.63
C ASP A 180 -6.30 -13.44 -5.96
N ALA A 181 -5.48 -12.65 -6.67
CA ALA A 181 -4.83 -13.05 -7.92
C ALA A 181 -3.32 -12.75 -7.92
N PRO A 182 -2.46 -13.67 -8.42
CA PRO A 182 -1.03 -13.42 -8.59
C PRO A 182 -0.73 -12.24 -9.52
N SER A 183 -1.58 -12.04 -10.53
CA SER A 183 -1.51 -10.90 -11.46
C SER A 183 -1.71 -9.56 -10.75
N THR A 184 -2.59 -9.51 -9.74
CA THR A 184 -2.77 -8.30 -8.92
C THR A 184 -1.50 -7.99 -8.12
N LEU A 185 -0.90 -8.98 -7.46
CA LEU A 185 0.38 -8.77 -6.76
C LEU A 185 1.45 -8.25 -7.72
N ALA A 186 1.58 -8.87 -8.89
CA ALA A 186 2.57 -8.49 -9.89
C ALA A 186 2.40 -7.04 -10.35
N ALA A 187 1.16 -6.60 -10.56
CA ALA A 187 0.86 -5.24 -11.01
C ALA A 187 1.12 -4.16 -9.93
N VAL A 188 1.12 -4.50 -8.65
CA VAL A 188 1.38 -3.55 -7.54
C VAL A 188 2.77 -3.69 -6.93
N TRP A 189 3.58 -4.63 -7.43
CA TRP A 189 4.82 -5.08 -6.83
C TRP A 189 5.80 -3.95 -6.60
N ASP A 190 6.08 -3.15 -7.63
CA ASP A 190 7.10 -2.11 -7.59
C ASP A 190 6.75 -1.02 -6.57
N GLY A 191 5.52 -0.52 -6.59
CA GLY A 191 5.05 0.48 -5.63
C GLY A 191 5.07 -0.04 -4.19
N LEU A 192 4.66 -1.30 -3.97
CA LEU A 192 4.67 -1.92 -2.65
C LEU A 192 6.10 -2.08 -2.12
N LEU A 193 7.02 -2.62 -2.93
CA LEU A 193 8.41 -2.83 -2.53
C LEU A 193 9.16 -1.52 -2.33
N HIS A 194 8.92 -0.52 -3.18
CA HIS A 194 9.50 0.80 -3.02
C HIS A 194 9.09 1.44 -1.68
N ALA A 195 7.81 1.38 -1.32
CA ALA A 195 7.33 1.88 -0.04
C ALA A 195 7.97 1.16 1.16
N ALA A 196 8.08 -0.18 1.09
CA ALA A 196 8.76 -0.97 2.11
C ALA A 196 10.27 -0.65 2.20
N ALA A 197 10.90 -0.33 1.07
CA ALA A 197 12.31 0.05 1.01
C ALA A 197 12.56 1.39 1.71
N LEU A 198 11.70 2.39 1.49
CA LEU A 198 11.77 3.69 2.18
C LEU A 198 11.80 3.53 3.70
N ASP A 199 10.99 2.63 4.26
CA ASP A 199 10.99 2.34 5.71
C ASP A 199 12.24 1.60 6.21
N ALA A 200 12.90 0.85 5.32
CA ALA A 200 14.08 0.05 5.64
C ALA A 200 15.39 0.84 5.53
N LEU A 201 15.42 1.94 4.78
CA LEU A 201 16.61 2.78 4.64
C LEU A 201 17.08 3.31 6.00
N GLY A 202 18.40 3.31 6.22
CA GLY A 202 19.02 3.75 7.48
C GLY A 202 18.78 2.85 8.70
N ARG A 203 17.97 1.79 8.58
CA ARG A 203 17.72 0.85 9.69
C ARG A 203 18.86 -0.17 9.83
N ARG A 204 18.98 -0.76 11.02
CA ARG A 204 19.97 -1.81 11.28
C ARG A 204 19.70 -3.03 10.39
N PRO A 205 20.71 -3.60 9.71
CA PRO A 205 20.55 -4.71 8.78
C PRO A 205 20.35 -6.04 9.52
N VAL A 206 19.22 -6.18 10.21
CA VAL A 206 18.84 -7.38 10.95
C VAL A 206 17.76 -8.12 10.15
N PRO A 207 18.02 -9.35 9.68
CA PRO A 207 17.03 -10.13 8.98
C PRO A 207 15.85 -10.51 9.87
N THR A 208 14.64 -10.47 9.33
CA THR A 208 13.47 -11.01 10.02
C THR A 208 13.48 -12.53 9.93
N LEU A 209 13.33 -13.18 11.08
CA LEU A 209 13.40 -14.65 11.16
C LEU A 209 12.08 -15.27 10.70
N GLY A 210 12.14 -16.37 9.95
CA GLY A 210 10.95 -17.04 9.42
C GLY A 210 9.93 -17.46 10.48
N ARG A 211 10.38 -17.81 11.70
CA ARG A 211 9.47 -18.09 12.82
C ARG A 211 8.66 -16.87 13.26
N HIS A 212 9.23 -15.65 13.18
CA HIS A 212 8.53 -14.41 13.51
C HIS A 212 7.50 -14.11 12.42
N ALA A 213 7.87 -14.27 11.15
CA ALA A 213 6.95 -14.11 10.02
C ALA A 213 5.75 -15.08 10.13
N ARG A 214 6.00 -16.37 10.34
CA ARG A 214 4.92 -17.38 10.52
C ARG A 214 4.07 -17.12 11.75
N ARG A 215 4.66 -16.64 12.85
CA ARG A 215 3.90 -16.24 14.05
C ARG A 215 3.01 -15.05 13.76
N PHE A 216 3.52 -14.02 13.08
CA PHE A 216 2.74 -12.84 12.71
C PHE A 216 1.50 -13.22 11.88
N VAL A 217 1.67 -14.12 10.90
CA VAL A 217 0.55 -14.64 10.09
C VAL A 217 -0.48 -15.45 10.87
N ARG A 218 -0.06 -16.20 11.90
CA ARG A 218 -1.00 -16.94 12.76
C ARG A 218 -1.74 -16.03 13.74
N ASP A 219 -1.07 -14.96 14.19
CA ASP A 219 -1.53 -14.09 15.27
C ASP A 219 -1.87 -12.67 14.75
N LEU A 220 -2.60 -12.57 13.63
CA LEU A 220 -2.94 -11.28 13.01
C LEU A 220 -3.80 -10.39 13.93
N GLY A 221 -4.67 -11.01 14.74
CA GLY A 221 -5.55 -10.30 15.68
C GLY A 221 -6.46 -9.28 14.97
N PRO A 222 -6.81 -8.16 15.61
CA PRO A 222 -7.68 -7.13 15.03
C PRO A 222 -6.98 -6.24 13.98
N ARG A 223 -5.73 -6.52 13.62
CA ARG A 223 -4.89 -5.69 12.74
C ARG A 223 -5.11 -5.95 11.26
N VAL A 224 -6.06 -6.82 10.93
CA VAL A 224 -6.33 -7.28 9.57
C VAL A 224 -7.52 -6.53 8.99
N SER A 225 -7.28 -5.89 7.85
CA SER A 225 -8.33 -5.31 7.00
C SER A 225 -8.53 -6.24 5.82
N VAL A 226 -9.78 -6.61 5.54
CA VAL A 226 -10.15 -7.49 4.43
C VAL A 226 -11.19 -6.78 3.57
N LEU A 227 -10.86 -6.54 2.31
CA LEU A 227 -11.82 -6.14 1.29
C LEU A 227 -12.41 -7.39 0.65
N ARG A 228 -13.74 -7.51 0.72
CA ARG A 228 -14.49 -8.61 0.11
C ARG A 228 -15.25 -8.17 -1.12
N TRP A 229 -15.26 -9.03 -2.14
CA TRP A 229 -16.04 -8.82 -3.35
C TRP A 229 -16.50 -10.16 -3.92
N HIS A 230 -17.80 -10.27 -4.21
CA HIS A 230 -18.44 -11.51 -4.67
C HIS A 230 -18.06 -12.76 -3.84
N GLY A 231 -18.03 -12.62 -2.51
CA GLY A 231 -17.70 -13.72 -1.60
C GLY A 231 -16.22 -14.10 -1.51
N ARG A 232 -15.33 -13.37 -2.18
CA ARG A 232 -13.87 -13.57 -2.15
C ARG A 232 -13.18 -12.48 -1.33
N ASP A 233 -12.10 -12.85 -0.65
CA ASP A 233 -11.19 -11.89 0.02
C ASP A 233 -10.21 -11.33 -1.04
N VAL A 234 -10.60 -10.25 -1.72
CA VAL A 234 -9.85 -9.66 -2.84
C VAL A 234 -8.51 -9.08 -2.40
N HIS A 235 -8.51 -8.38 -1.27
CA HIS A 235 -7.32 -7.78 -0.71
C HIS A 235 -7.36 -7.91 0.81
N THR A 236 -6.35 -8.56 1.36
CA THR A 236 -6.12 -8.66 2.79
C THR A 236 -4.81 -7.98 3.13
N VAL A 237 -4.88 -7.03 4.05
CA VAL A 237 -3.71 -6.35 4.58
C VAL A 237 -3.69 -6.46 6.09
N ALA A 238 -2.52 -6.73 6.65
CA ALA A 238 -2.30 -6.66 8.09
C ALA A 238 -1.00 -5.94 8.39
N ILE A 239 -1.10 -4.93 9.25
CA ILE A 239 0.02 -4.05 9.57
C ILE A 239 0.36 -4.17 11.06
N ASN A 240 1.64 -4.32 11.36
CA ASN A 240 2.12 -4.33 12.74
C ASN A 240 2.44 -2.90 13.21
N GLU A 241 1.44 -2.23 13.77
CA GLU A 241 1.56 -0.84 14.28
C GLU A 241 2.69 -0.64 15.31
N TRP A 242 3.13 -1.70 16.01
CA TRP A 242 4.17 -1.65 17.04
C TRP A 242 5.60 -1.75 16.50
N ALA A 243 5.73 -1.87 15.17
CA ALA A 243 7.00 -2.01 14.48
C ALA A 243 7.28 -0.87 13.47
N ALA A 244 6.34 0.07 13.31
CA ALA A 244 6.50 1.31 12.53
C ALA A 244 7.14 2.40 13.40
#